data_AF-A0A391PIS1-F1
#
_entry.id   AF-A0A391PIS1-F1
#
_cell.length_a   1.000
_cell.length_b   1.000
_cell.length_c   1.000
_cell.angle_alpha   90.00
_cell.angle_beta   90.00
_cell.angle_gamma   90.00
#
_symmetry.space_group_name_H-M   'P 1'
#
loop_
_entity.id
_entity.type
_entity.pdbx_description
1 polymer ?
#
loop_
_entity_poly.entity_id
_entity_poly.type
_entity_poly.pdbx_seq_one_letter_code
_entity_poly.pdbx_strand_id
1 'polypeptide(L)'
;MGFSDCKCMLTGVSIDFIGTMAVILRCTPSGYEPVSLGISGDYDGAGHLDGLRADPGTELLYDHLKRCLRNGRLVATYGDDGLDTDDDYRLDRMIGLIENYWMEDGYQQPTVALDGAPLVYATIARPIWDAIATTASSGPATLHTIFGDHPIPHEIFGAHEAEVDVQLRELARIVDFVSAHGLRWAQPFDPDQRYPTDGDQRDTDVNNERVAQARLDYRDNPAVLAGLDAYVERLKEEGLA
;
A
#
# COMPACT_ATOMS: atom_id res chain seq x y z
N MET A 1 1.54 19.64 14.01
CA MET A 1 0.75 19.04 12.92
C MET A 1 -0.07 17.93 13.54
N GLY A 2 -1.35 17.81 13.21
CA GLY A 2 -2.22 16.78 13.80
C GLY A 2 -1.88 15.41 13.24
N PHE A 3 -1.95 14.38 14.08
CA PHE A 3 -1.87 13.00 13.64
C PHE A 3 -3.16 12.66 12.88
N SER A 4 -3.03 12.28 11.61
CA SER A 4 -4.17 11.83 10.80
C SER A 4 -4.15 10.32 10.77
N ASP A 5 -5.28 9.69 11.08
CA ASP A 5 -5.37 8.25 10.91
C ASP A 5 -5.38 7.88 9.41
N CYS A 6 -4.81 6.74 9.06
CA CYS A 6 -4.90 6.16 7.74
C CYS A 6 -5.58 4.80 7.83
N LYS A 7 -6.63 4.60 7.03
CA LYS A 7 -7.45 3.39 7.10
C LYS A 7 -6.89 2.30 6.19
N CYS A 8 -6.93 1.07 6.68
CA CYS A 8 -6.66 -0.14 5.91
C CYS A 8 -7.64 -0.23 4.73
N MET A 9 -7.13 -0.28 3.51
CA MET A 9 -7.94 -0.37 2.28
C MET A 9 -8.92 -1.54 2.30
N LEU A 10 -8.56 -2.64 2.96
CA LEU A 10 -9.37 -3.86 2.99
C LEU A 10 -10.45 -3.84 4.06
N THR A 11 -10.23 -3.22 5.22
CA THR A 11 -11.12 -3.40 6.40
C THR A 11 -11.56 -2.10 7.05
N GLY A 12 -10.96 -0.96 6.70
CA GLY A 12 -11.28 0.35 7.28
C GLY A 12 -10.78 0.58 8.70
N VAL A 13 -10.11 -0.40 9.33
CA VAL A 13 -9.44 -0.21 10.61
C VAL A 13 -8.20 0.68 10.43
N SER A 14 -7.80 1.37 11.49
CA SER A 14 -6.57 2.17 11.50
C SER A 14 -5.34 1.30 11.23
N ILE A 15 -4.38 1.77 10.42
CA ILE A 15 -3.09 1.09 10.22
C ILE A 15 -2.01 1.51 11.22
N ASP A 16 -2.37 2.37 12.15
CA ASP A 16 -1.45 2.98 13.11
C ASP A 16 -0.97 1.96 14.15
N PHE A 17 0.32 2.04 14.53
CA PHE A 17 1.02 1.21 15.54
C PHE A 17 1.01 -0.32 15.38
N ILE A 18 0.34 -0.85 14.37
CA ILE A 18 0.16 -2.30 14.14
C ILE A 18 1.04 -2.86 13.03
N GLY A 19 1.88 -2.01 12.43
CA GLY A 19 2.64 -2.28 11.21
C GLY A 19 1.78 -2.17 9.95
N THR A 20 2.39 -1.71 8.86
CA THR A 20 1.69 -1.48 7.59
C THR A 20 2.33 -2.27 6.46
N MET A 21 1.49 -2.74 5.55
CA MET A 21 1.87 -3.21 4.23
C MET A 21 1.38 -2.21 3.20
N ALA A 22 2.26 -1.73 2.34
CA ALA A 22 1.93 -0.83 1.26
C ALA A 22 2.10 -1.49 -0.10
N VAL A 23 1.28 -1.08 -1.06
CA VAL A 23 1.40 -1.48 -2.46
C VAL A 23 1.40 -0.22 -3.30
N ILE A 24 2.46 0.00 -4.07
CA ILE A 24 2.55 1.11 -5.00
C ILE A 24 1.58 0.85 -6.15
N LEU A 25 0.79 1.87 -6.46
CA LEU A 25 -0.22 1.85 -7.50
C LEU A 25 0.15 2.87 -8.57
N ARG A 26 -0.17 2.53 -9.81
CA ARG A 26 -0.20 3.46 -10.93
C ARG A 26 -1.62 3.96 -11.11
N CYS A 27 -1.78 5.29 -11.19
CA CYS A 27 -3.05 5.91 -11.51
C CYS A 27 -3.24 5.96 -13.03
N THR A 28 -4.33 5.35 -13.50
CA THR A 28 -4.72 5.31 -14.92
C THR A 28 -6.12 5.90 -15.08
N PRO A 29 -6.56 6.26 -16.30
CA PRO A 29 -7.93 6.70 -16.54
C PRO A 29 -9.00 5.66 -16.13
N SER A 30 -8.64 4.38 -16.05
CA SER A 30 -9.50 3.27 -15.63
C SER A 30 -9.51 3.01 -14.12
N GLY A 31 -8.67 3.71 -13.35
CA GLY A 31 -8.49 3.53 -11.91
C GLY A 31 -7.05 3.18 -11.54
N TYR A 32 -6.88 2.50 -10.41
CA TYR A 32 -5.55 2.19 -9.88
C TYR A 32 -5.14 0.75 -10.16
N GLU A 33 -3.88 0.57 -10.54
CA GLU A 33 -3.31 -0.72 -10.87
C GLU A 33 -2.05 -0.95 -10.01
N PRO A 34 -1.92 -2.09 -9.30
CA PRO A 34 -0.71 -2.43 -8.57
C PRO A 34 0.51 -2.47 -9.49
N VAL A 35 1.61 -1.88 -9.06
CA VAL A 35 2.91 -1.98 -9.77
C VAL A 35 4.05 -2.50 -8.90
N SER A 36 3.82 -2.68 -7.59
CA SER A 36 4.77 -3.31 -6.69
C SER A 36 4.20 -4.54 -5.99
N LEU A 37 5.10 -5.30 -5.39
CA LEU A 37 4.78 -6.25 -4.33
C LEU A 37 4.49 -5.50 -3.01
N GLY A 38 4.10 -6.23 -1.96
CA GLY A 38 3.88 -5.66 -0.64
C GLY A 38 5.18 -5.13 -0.02
N ILE A 39 5.16 -3.89 0.45
CA ILE A 39 6.27 -3.21 1.11
C ILE A 39 5.92 -3.11 2.60
N SER A 40 6.72 -3.72 3.47
CA SER A 40 6.48 -3.65 4.91
C SER A 40 7.14 -2.42 5.52
N GLY A 41 6.40 -1.71 6.37
CA GLY A 41 6.89 -0.59 7.15
C GLY A 41 5.99 -0.34 8.36
N ASP A 42 6.09 0.85 8.92
CA ASP A 42 5.27 1.34 10.02
C ASP A 42 4.68 2.70 9.62
N TYR A 43 3.45 3.01 10.04
CA TYR A 43 2.82 4.29 9.72
C TYR A 43 3.24 5.34 10.74
N ASP A 44 3.72 6.50 10.28
CA ASP A 44 4.27 7.55 11.16
C ASP A 44 3.19 8.48 11.74
N GLY A 45 1.95 8.36 11.27
CA GLY A 45 0.82 9.19 11.70
C GLY A 45 0.76 10.58 11.06
N ALA A 46 1.76 10.95 10.24
CA ALA A 46 1.78 12.16 9.43
C ALA A 46 1.41 11.90 7.96
N GLY A 47 1.09 10.67 7.59
CA GLY A 47 0.75 10.29 6.22
C GLY A 47 1.86 9.53 5.50
N HIS A 48 2.93 9.15 6.20
CA HIS A 48 4.09 8.49 5.62
C HIS A 48 4.32 7.10 6.22
N LEU A 49 5.04 6.28 5.46
CA LEU A 49 5.58 5.03 5.95
C LEU A 49 7.03 5.26 6.36
N ASP A 50 7.36 4.80 7.57
CA ASP A 50 8.72 4.80 8.10
C ASP A 50 9.18 3.36 8.37
N GLY A 51 10.48 3.18 8.58
CA GLY A 51 11.08 1.90 8.92
C GLY A 51 10.84 0.83 7.86
N LEU A 52 10.90 1.21 6.57
CA LEU A 52 10.68 0.27 5.47
C LEU A 52 11.66 -0.89 5.58
N ARG A 53 11.13 -2.11 5.51
CA ARG A 53 11.89 -3.34 5.67
C ARG A 53 12.28 -3.85 4.30
N ALA A 54 13.58 -3.89 4.05
CA ALA A 54 14.13 -4.40 2.80
C ALA A 54 13.87 -5.90 2.65
N ASP A 55 13.32 -6.27 1.50
CA ASP A 55 13.23 -7.63 0.99
C ASP A 55 13.57 -7.63 -0.52
N PRO A 56 13.76 -8.80 -1.16
CA PRO A 56 14.12 -8.87 -2.58
C PRO A 56 13.20 -8.05 -3.51
N GLY A 57 11.89 -8.02 -3.23
CA GLY A 57 10.92 -7.26 -4.01
C GLY A 57 11.08 -5.75 -3.85
N THR A 58 11.33 -5.27 -2.64
CA THR A 58 11.53 -3.82 -2.39
C THR A 58 12.83 -3.32 -2.98
N GLU A 59 13.90 -4.12 -2.94
CA GLU A 59 15.20 -3.77 -3.53
C GLU A 59 15.10 -3.69 -5.06
N LEU A 60 14.44 -4.66 -5.71
CA LEU A 60 14.20 -4.63 -7.16
C LEU A 60 13.36 -3.42 -7.59
N LEU A 61 12.32 -3.10 -6.82
CA LEU A 61 11.52 -1.89 -7.05
C LEU A 61 12.38 -0.64 -6.95
N TYR A 62 13.18 -0.51 -5.89
CA TYR A 62 14.07 0.63 -5.67
C TYR A 62 15.08 0.78 -6.83
N ASP A 63 15.74 -0.31 -7.23
CA ASP A 63 16.69 -0.30 -8.35
C ASP A 63 16.02 0.07 -9.68
N HIS A 64 14.78 -0.35 -9.89
CA HIS A 64 14.00 0.04 -11.05
C HIS A 64 13.65 1.54 -11.03
N LEU A 65 13.13 2.05 -9.92
CA LEU A 65 12.78 3.47 -9.78
C LEU A 65 14.00 4.37 -9.90
N LYS A 66 15.15 3.97 -9.32
CA LYS A 66 16.43 4.67 -9.46
C LYS A 66 16.89 4.74 -10.92
N ARG A 67 16.76 3.64 -11.68
CA ARG A 67 17.05 3.65 -13.12
C ARG A 67 16.10 4.55 -13.90
N CYS A 68 14.80 4.51 -13.58
CA CYS A 68 13.79 5.34 -14.21
C CYS A 68 13.97 6.83 -13.92
N LEU A 69 14.46 7.17 -12.72
CA LEU A 69 14.83 8.53 -12.38
C LEU A 69 16.00 9.01 -13.24
N ARG A 70 17.09 8.22 -13.31
CA ARG A 70 18.29 8.56 -14.09
C ARG A 70 18.05 8.70 -15.59
N ASN A 71 17.07 8.00 -16.15
CA ASN A 71 16.74 8.06 -17.58
C ASN A 71 15.53 8.96 -17.90
N GLY A 72 14.96 9.63 -16.90
CA GLY A 72 13.86 10.59 -17.06
C GLY A 72 12.47 9.98 -17.25
N ARG A 73 12.28 8.67 -17.03
CA ARG A 73 10.95 8.02 -17.00
C ARG A 73 10.18 8.33 -15.71
N LEU A 74 10.88 8.45 -14.59
CA LEU A 74 10.33 8.90 -13.31
C LEU A 74 10.58 10.39 -13.16
N VAL A 75 9.51 11.18 -13.02
CA VAL A 75 9.57 12.64 -12.97
C VAL A 75 8.76 13.17 -11.79
N ALA A 76 9.24 14.25 -11.18
CA ALA A 76 8.42 15.05 -10.27
C ALA A 76 7.44 15.92 -11.08
N THR A 77 6.20 15.99 -10.63
CA THR A 77 5.11 16.70 -11.34
C THR A 77 4.78 18.05 -10.69
N TYR A 78 4.88 18.15 -9.37
CA TYR A 78 4.52 19.33 -8.59
C TYR A 78 5.54 19.61 -7.48
N GLY A 79 5.96 20.88 -7.35
CA GLY A 79 6.62 21.42 -6.16
C GLY A 79 8.08 20.98 -5.90
N ASP A 80 8.71 20.22 -6.81
CA ASP A 80 10.12 19.83 -6.69
C ASP A 80 10.90 20.17 -7.97
N ASP A 81 11.77 21.18 -7.87
CA ASP A 81 12.55 21.77 -8.97
C ASP A 81 13.67 20.84 -9.48
N GLY A 82 13.80 19.66 -8.87
CA GLY A 82 14.74 18.64 -9.26
C GLY A 82 14.84 17.64 -8.13
N LEU A 83 14.32 16.43 -8.39
CA LEU A 83 14.70 15.24 -7.64
C LEU A 83 16.23 15.21 -7.60
N ASP A 84 16.79 15.68 -6.48
CA ASP A 84 18.21 15.92 -6.30
C ASP A 84 18.98 14.67 -6.70
N THR A 85 19.59 14.69 -7.88
CA THR A 85 20.16 13.51 -8.54
C THR A 85 21.43 13.00 -7.86
N ASP A 86 21.78 13.53 -6.68
CA ASP A 86 22.85 12.98 -5.87
C ASP A 86 22.50 11.53 -5.50
N ASP A 87 23.40 10.64 -5.90
CA ASP A 87 23.15 9.26 -6.31
C ASP A 87 22.76 8.27 -5.18
N ASP A 88 22.42 8.79 -3.99
CA ASP A 88 22.27 8.05 -2.74
C ASP A 88 20.88 8.20 -2.11
N TYR A 89 19.83 8.06 -2.93
CA TYR A 89 18.47 7.87 -2.40
C TYR A 89 18.41 6.59 -1.57
N ARG A 90 17.89 6.64 -0.35
CA ARG A 90 17.45 5.43 0.36
C ARG A 90 16.05 5.02 -0.11
N LEU A 91 15.68 3.75 0.08
CA LEU A 91 14.34 3.23 -0.19
C LEU A 91 13.26 4.15 0.43
N ASP A 92 13.43 4.53 1.70
CA ASP A 92 12.54 5.45 2.44
C ASP A 92 12.34 6.78 1.71
N ARG A 93 13.42 7.38 1.18
CA ARG A 93 13.34 8.66 0.45
C ARG A 93 12.65 8.50 -0.89
N MET A 94 12.86 7.39 -1.60
CA MET A 94 12.22 7.12 -2.89
C MET A 94 10.70 6.90 -2.71
N ILE A 95 10.31 6.11 -1.72
CA ILE A 95 8.90 5.87 -1.40
C ILE A 95 8.24 7.16 -0.88
N GLY A 96 8.95 7.95 -0.07
CA GLY A 96 8.46 9.26 0.40
C GLY A 96 8.10 10.22 -0.76
N LEU A 97 8.75 10.13 -1.92
CA LEU A 97 8.36 10.92 -3.10
C LEU A 97 7.00 10.49 -3.68
N ILE A 98 6.66 9.21 -3.57
CA ILE A 98 5.37 8.65 -4.00
C ILE A 98 4.28 8.97 -2.97
N GLU A 99 4.64 9.03 -1.69
CA GLU A 99 3.72 9.38 -0.61
C GLU A 99 3.32 10.85 -0.58
N ASN A 100 4.20 11.71 -1.10
CA ASN A 100 3.97 13.14 -1.15
C ASN A 100 2.82 13.49 -2.10
N TYR A 101 2.09 14.53 -1.69
CA TYR A 101 1.02 15.12 -2.46
C TYR A 101 1.09 16.64 -2.36
N TRP A 102 0.64 17.29 -3.43
CA TRP A 102 0.45 18.73 -3.48
C TRP A 102 -1.04 19.05 -3.39
N MET A 103 -1.41 20.06 -2.60
CA MET A 103 -2.81 20.50 -2.52
C MET A 103 -3.08 21.54 -3.60
N GLU A 104 -3.94 21.21 -4.57
CA GLU A 104 -4.39 22.13 -5.62
C GLU A 104 -5.93 22.10 -5.69
N ASP A 105 -6.56 23.28 -5.61
CA ASP A 105 -8.02 23.45 -5.60
C ASP A 105 -8.79 22.57 -4.60
N GLY A 106 -8.15 22.25 -3.47
CA GLY A 106 -8.73 21.39 -2.43
C GLY A 106 -8.59 19.89 -2.69
N TYR A 107 -7.88 19.50 -3.75
CA TYR A 107 -7.60 18.10 -4.09
C TYR A 107 -6.11 17.77 -3.92
N GLN A 108 -5.82 16.55 -3.47
CA GLN A 108 -4.47 16.02 -3.42
C GLN A 108 -4.00 15.60 -4.82
N GLN A 109 -2.88 16.16 -5.26
CA GLN A 109 -2.20 15.84 -6.51
C GLN A 109 -0.94 15.04 -6.21
N PRO A 110 -0.76 13.83 -6.77
CA PRO A 110 0.48 13.09 -6.58
C PRO A 110 1.67 13.86 -7.15
N THR A 111 2.81 13.82 -6.45
CA THR A 111 4.01 14.59 -6.82
C THR A 111 4.97 13.87 -7.75
N VAL A 112 4.73 12.60 -8.05
CA VAL A 112 5.58 11.79 -8.93
C VAL A 112 4.77 11.03 -9.98
N ALA A 113 5.31 10.97 -11.19
CA ALA A 113 4.78 10.15 -12.27
C ALA A 113 5.88 9.26 -12.88
N LEU A 114 5.48 8.04 -13.26
CA LEU A 114 6.30 7.09 -14.01
C LEU A 114 5.64 6.87 -15.38
N ASP A 115 6.41 7.13 -16.44
CA ASP A 115 5.92 7.10 -17.83
C ASP A 115 4.64 7.92 -18.04
N GLY A 116 4.58 9.09 -17.39
CA GLY A 116 3.45 10.03 -17.47
C GLY A 116 2.22 9.65 -16.64
N ALA A 117 2.24 8.53 -15.90
CA ALA A 117 1.17 8.13 -15.01
C ALA A 117 1.55 8.40 -13.54
N PRO A 118 0.69 9.07 -12.74
CA PRO A 118 0.97 9.30 -11.33
C PRO A 118 1.18 7.99 -10.55
N LEU A 119 2.14 7.99 -9.63
CA LEU A 119 2.30 6.92 -8.66
C LEU A 119 1.68 7.34 -7.33
N VAL A 120 0.95 6.41 -6.71
CA VAL A 120 0.36 6.53 -5.37
C VAL A 120 0.54 5.19 -4.64
N TYR A 121 -0.06 5.03 -3.47
CA TYR A 121 0.06 3.81 -2.69
C TYR A 121 -1.27 3.43 -2.04
N ALA A 122 -1.54 2.13 -1.90
CA ALA A 122 -2.55 1.59 -1.00
C ALA A 122 -1.89 1.16 0.31
N THR A 123 -2.61 1.28 1.43
CA THR A 123 -2.17 0.80 2.74
C THR A 123 -3.08 -0.31 3.27
N ILE A 124 -2.46 -1.33 3.85
CA ILE A 124 -3.14 -2.48 4.43
C ILE A 124 -2.52 -2.74 5.79
N ALA A 125 -3.38 -2.88 6.81
CA ALA A 125 -2.96 -3.27 8.14
C ALA A 125 -2.20 -4.60 8.10
N ARG A 126 -0.98 -4.67 8.66
CA ARG A 126 -0.14 -5.88 8.58
C ARG A 126 -0.81 -7.14 9.12
N PRO A 127 -1.51 -7.14 10.27
CA PRO A 127 -2.24 -8.33 10.73
C PRO A 127 -3.30 -8.83 9.74
N ILE A 128 -3.92 -7.92 8.99
CA ILE A 128 -4.91 -8.25 7.95
C ILE A 128 -4.22 -8.84 6.72
N TRP A 129 -3.11 -8.24 6.27
CA TRP A 129 -2.29 -8.78 5.18
C TRP A 129 -1.84 -10.20 5.50
N ASP A 130 -1.20 -10.41 6.65
CA ASP A 130 -0.66 -11.71 7.08
C ASP A 130 -1.76 -12.79 7.15
N ALA A 131 -2.94 -12.43 7.66
CA ALA A 131 -4.06 -13.35 7.76
C ALA A 131 -4.63 -13.77 6.39
N ILE A 132 -4.66 -12.87 5.41
CA ILE A 132 -5.13 -13.19 4.05
C ILE A 132 -4.04 -13.92 3.25
N ALA A 133 -2.78 -13.50 3.37
CA ALA A 133 -1.64 -14.07 2.68
C ALA A 133 -1.42 -15.56 3.01
N THR A 134 -1.84 -16.01 4.20
CA THR A 134 -1.73 -17.41 4.65
C THR A 134 -2.89 -18.32 4.19
N THR A 135 -3.88 -17.79 3.47
CA THR A 135 -5.02 -18.58 2.98
C THR A 135 -4.65 -19.55 1.85
N ALA A 136 -5.49 -20.56 1.60
CA ALA A 136 -5.26 -21.58 0.56
C ALA A 136 -5.34 -21.01 -0.86
N SER A 137 -4.52 -21.52 -1.80
CA SER A 137 -4.39 -20.96 -3.16
C SER A 137 -5.58 -21.20 -4.05
N SER A 138 -6.04 -20.12 -4.67
CA SER A 138 -7.01 -20.17 -5.77
C SER A 138 -6.33 -20.49 -7.10
N GLY A 139 -5.00 -20.36 -7.20
CA GLY A 139 -4.26 -20.58 -8.45
C GLY A 139 -2.74 -20.39 -8.33
N PRO A 140 -2.02 -20.42 -9.47
CA PRO A 140 -0.60 -20.08 -9.51
C PRO A 140 -0.41 -18.57 -9.30
N ALA A 141 0.62 -18.19 -8.54
CA ALA A 141 0.99 -16.81 -8.33
C ALA A 141 2.11 -16.43 -9.31
N THR A 142 1.72 -15.86 -10.45
CA THR A 142 2.62 -15.39 -11.50
C THR A 142 2.48 -13.89 -11.69
N LEU A 143 3.45 -13.26 -12.35
CA LEU A 143 3.34 -11.84 -12.70
C LEU A 143 2.10 -11.56 -13.55
N HIS A 144 1.79 -12.42 -14.52
CA HIS A 144 0.61 -12.24 -15.36
C HIS A 144 -0.71 -12.37 -14.59
N THR A 145 -0.80 -13.29 -13.62
CA THR A 145 -2.03 -13.44 -12.82
C THR A 145 -2.27 -12.26 -11.88
N ILE A 146 -1.22 -11.59 -11.42
CA ILE A 146 -1.29 -10.51 -10.44
C ILE A 146 -1.42 -9.15 -11.13
N PHE A 147 -0.62 -8.93 -12.16
CA PHE A 147 -0.43 -7.64 -12.83
C PHE A 147 -0.93 -7.62 -14.28
N GLY A 148 -1.43 -8.73 -14.81
CA GLY A 148 -1.80 -8.85 -16.22
C GLY A 148 -0.60 -8.63 -17.14
N ASP A 149 -0.85 -7.95 -18.25
CA ASP A 149 0.17 -7.60 -19.25
C ASP A 149 0.83 -6.24 -18.98
N HIS A 150 0.69 -5.69 -17.77
CA HIS A 150 1.25 -4.39 -17.44
C HIS A 150 2.79 -4.44 -17.48
N PRO A 151 3.48 -3.61 -18.28
CA PRO A 151 4.92 -3.77 -18.51
C PRO A 151 5.78 -3.53 -17.27
N ILE A 152 5.41 -2.57 -16.41
CA ILE A 152 6.25 -2.16 -15.27
C ILE A 152 6.57 -3.32 -14.31
N PRO A 153 5.61 -4.09 -13.75
CA PRO A 153 5.94 -5.24 -12.90
C PRO A 153 6.80 -6.31 -13.59
N HIS A 154 6.60 -6.53 -14.90
CA HIS A 154 7.42 -7.46 -15.67
C HIS A 154 8.85 -6.94 -15.87
N GLU A 155 9.04 -5.64 -16.02
CA GLU A 155 10.36 -4.99 -16.05
C GLU A 155 11.08 -5.02 -14.69
N ILE A 156 10.34 -4.97 -13.58
CA ILE A 156 10.89 -5.01 -12.22
C ILE A 156 11.24 -6.45 -11.84
N PHE A 157 10.31 -7.38 -12.01
CA PHE A 157 10.36 -8.70 -11.39
C PHE A 157 10.57 -9.86 -12.38
N GLY A 158 10.39 -9.66 -13.69
CA GLY A 158 10.32 -10.75 -14.68
C GLY A 158 11.56 -11.66 -14.72
N ALA A 159 12.76 -11.08 -14.60
CA ALA A 159 14.00 -11.87 -14.53
C ALA A 159 14.23 -12.51 -13.15
N HIS A 160 13.44 -12.12 -12.15
CA HIS A 160 13.64 -12.40 -10.73
C HIS A 160 12.45 -13.12 -10.08
N GLU A 161 11.51 -13.67 -10.87
CA GLU A 161 10.28 -14.28 -10.34
C GLU A 161 10.54 -15.32 -9.25
N ALA A 162 11.60 -16.13 -9.40
CA ALA A 162 11.98 -17.12 -8.38
C ALA A 162 12.49 -16.50 -7.07
N GLU A 163 13.09 -15.30 -7.13
CA GLU A 163 13.61 -14.58 -5.95
C GLU A 163 12.48 -13.91 -5.16
N VAL A 164 11.37 -13.58 -5.81
CA VAL A 164 10.20 -12.92 -5.21
C VAL A 164 8.96 -13.82 -5.13
N ASP A 165 9.11 -15.13 -5.29
CA ASP A 165 8.00 -16.10 -5.34
C ASP A 165 7.14 -16.07 -4.05
N VAL A 166 7.75 -15.83 -2.89
CA VAL A 166 7.00 -15.66 -1.63
C VAL A 166 6.10 -14.43 -1.71
N GLN A 167 6.66 -13.28 -2.05
CA GLN A 167 5.91 -12.02 -2.16
C GLN A 167 4.85 -12.04 -3.26
N LEU A 168 5.13 -12.73 -4.38
CA LEU A 168 4.14 -12.98 -5.44
C LEU A 168 2.97 -13.79 -4.91
N ARG A 169 3.25 -14.88 -4.17
CA ARG A 169 2.21 -15.71 -3.55
C ARG A 169 1.38 -14.93 -2.56
N GLU A 170 1.97 -14.06 -1.76
CA GLU A 170 1.23 -13.20 -0.84
C GLU A 170 0.32 -12.20 -1.58
N LEU A 171 0.89 -11.42 -2.50
CA LEU A 171 0.11 -10.40 -3.24
C LEU A 171 -0.99 -11.03 -4.09
N ALA A 172 -0.77 -12.20 -4.68
CA ALA A 172 -1.83 -12.92 -5.41
C ALA A 172 -3.06 -13.15 -4.54
N ARG A 173 -2.90 -13.38 -3.23
CA ARG A 173 -4.02 -13.65 -2.31
C ARG A 173 -4.77 -12.38 -1.98
N ILE A 174 -4.04 -11.28 -1.89
CA ILE A 174 -4.63 -9.97 -1.70
C ILE A 174 -5.39 -9.56 -2.97
N VAL A 175 -4.84 -9.79 -4.17
CA VAL A 175 -5.53 -9.52 -5.44
C VAL A 175 -6.81 -10.37 -5.59
N ASP A 176 -6.73 -11.66 -5.29
CA ASP A 176 -7.90 -12.54 -5.27
C ASP A 176 -8.94 -12.06 -4.25
N PHE A 177 -8.50 -11.65 -3.06
CA PHE A 177 -9.37 -11.14 -2.02
C PHE A 177 -10.08 -9.85 -2.45
N VAL A 178 -9.34 -8.88 -2.99
CA VAL A 178 -9.87 -7.61 -3.52
C VAL A 178 -10.94 -7.90 -4.56
N SER A 179 -10.64 -8.78 -5.50
CA SER A 179 -11.56 -9.18 -6.58
C SER A 179 -12.81 -9.89 -6.04
N ALA A 180 -12.64 -10.87 -5.14
CA ALA A 180 -13.74 -11.67 -4.59
C ALA A 180 -14.73 -10.86 -3.73
N HIS A 181 -14.27 -9.75 -3.14
CA HIS A 181 -15.11 -8.87 -2.30
C HIS A 181 -15.58 -7.61 -3.06
N GLY A 182 -15.34 -7.52 -4.37
CA GLY A 182 -15.74 -6.38 -5.18
C GLY A 182 -15.08 -5.07 -4.73
N LEU A 183 -13.91 -5.17 -4.11
CA LEU A 183 -13.10 -4.01 -3.75
C LEU A 183 -12.32 -3.55 -4.98
N ARG A 184 -11.82 -2.32 -4.91
CA ARG A 184 -10.87 -1.78 -5.88
C ARG A 184 -9.59 -1.38 -5.17
N TRP A 185 -8.47 -1.48 -5.87
CA TRP A 185 -7.24 -0.80 -5.45
C TRP A 185 -7.49 0.70 -5.47
N ALA A 186 -7.08 1.38 -4.41
CA ALA A 186 -7.18 2.82 -4.30
C ALA A 186 -6.20 3.34 -3.23
N GLN A 187 -5.88 4.62 -3.33
CA GLN A 187 -5.11 5.32 -2.31
C GLN A 187 -6.00 5.68 -1.10
N PRO A 188 -5.43 5.84 0.11
CA PRO A 188 -6.20 6.05 1.33
C PRO A 188 -7.24 7.17 1.26
N PHE A 189 -6.92 8.28 0.61
CA PHE A 189 -7.77 9.48 0.56
C PHE A 189 -8.76 9.50 -0.62
N ASP A 190 -8.80 8.45 -1.44
CA ASP A 190 -9.74 8.41 -2.57
C ASP A 190 -11.19 8.32 -2.05
N PRO A 191 -12.05 9.29 -2.38
CA PRO A 191 -13.42 9.36 -1.86
C PRO A 191 -14.31 8.20 -2.34
N ASP A 192 -13.98 7.58 -3.47
CA ASP A 192 -14.73 6.46 -4.03
C ASP A 192 -14.24 5.11 -3.45
N GLN A 193 -13.25 5.10 -2.54
CA GLN A 193 -12.83 3.89 -1.83
C GLN A 193 -13.91 3.47 -0.83
N ARG A 194 -14.04 2.16 -0.57
CA ARG A 194 -15.01 1.66 0.43
C ARG A 194 -14.77 2.22 1.83
N TYR A 195 -13.50 2.40 2.21
CA TYR A 195 -13.08 2.94 3.50
C TYR A 195 -12.14 4.12 3.27
N PRO A 196 -12.66 5.32 2.92
CA PRO A 196 -11.81 6.48 2.67
C PRO A 196 -11.28 7.03 4.00
N THR A 197 -10.02 7.47 3.99
CA THR A 197 -9.43 8.26 5.07
C THR A 197 -10.01 9.68 5.01
N ASP A 198 -10.57 10.14 6.14
CA ASP A 198 -11.23 11.42 6.35
C ASP A 198 -10.37 12.44 7.12
N GLY A 199 -9.16 12.04 7.52
CA GLY A 199 -8.26 12.88 8.32
C GLY A 199 -8.69 13.02 9.78
N ASP A 200 -9.66 12.21 10.23
CA ASP A 200 -10.12 12.22 11.61
C ASP A 200 -9.00 11.83 12.58
N GLN A 201 -8.99 12.51 13.72
CA GLN A 201 -8.06 12.23 14.80
C GLN A 201 -8.49 10.99 15.58
N ARG A 202 -7.50 10.31 16.15
CA ARG A 202 -7.65 9.07 16.91
C ARG A 202 -8.46 9.28 18.19
N ASP A 203 -9.42 8.40 18.43
CA ASP A 203 -9.93 8.08 19.77
C ASP A 203 -10.16 6.55 19.84
N THR A 204 -9.95 5.96 21.02
CA THR A 204 -10.15 4.54 21.29
C THR A 204 -11.57 4.12 20.93
N ASP A 205 -12.57 4.96 21.19
CA ASP A 205 -13.96 4.68 20.84
C ASP A 205 -14.15 4.58 19.31
N VAL A 206 -13.58 5.51 18.54
CA VAL A 206 -13.62 5.48 17.07
C VAL A 206 -12.92 4.23 16.52
N ASN A 207 -11.80 3.83 17.12
CA ASN A 207 -11.11 2.62 16.67
C ASN A 207 -11.92 1.34 16.98
N ASN A 208 -12.55 1.28 18.15
CA ASN A 208 -13.45 0.19 18.53
C ASN A 208 -14.66 0.10 17.58
N GLU A 209 -15.25 1.23 17.20
CA GLU A 209 -16.32 1.30 16.20
C GLU A 209 -15.87 0.77 14.84
N ARG A 210 -14.66 1.16 14.38
CA ARG A 210 -14.10 0.66 13.11
C ARG A 210 -13.85 -0.85 13.15
N VAL A 211 -13.32 -1.38 14.24
CA VAL A 211 -13.15 -2.84 14.42
C VAL A 211 -14.51 -3.55 14.41
N ALA A 212 -15.51 -3.00 15.12
CA ALA A 212 -16.85 -3.58 15.14
C ALA A 212 -17.48 -3.58 13.73
N GLN A 213 -17.35 -2.48 12.99
CA GLN A 213 -17.84 -2.39 11.61
C GLN A 213 -17.11 -3.38 10.69
N ALA A 214 -15.78 -3.49 10.79
CA ALA A 214 -15.01 -4.45 10.01
C ALA A 214 -15.45 -5.90 10.29
N ARG A 215 -15.76 -6.25 11.54
CA ARG A 215 -16.28 -7.58 11.89
C ARG A 215 -17.67 -7.84 11.30
N LEU A 216 -18.52 -6.81 11.21
CA LEU A 216 -19.84 -6.94 10.56
C LEU A 216 -19.70 -7.13 9.05
N ASP A 217 -18.83 -6.35 8.42
CA ASP A 217 -18.56 -6.37 6.99
C ASP A 217 -17.98 -7.71 6.53
N TYR A 218 -17.15 -8.33 7.37
CA TYR A 218 -16.42 -9.56 7.09
C TYR A 218 -16.82 -10.73 7.99
N ARG A 219 -18.05 -10.73 8.53
CA ARG A 219 -18.54 -11.76 9.47
C ARG A 219 -18.45 -13.20 8.93
N ASP A 220 -18.48 -13.35 7.60
CA ASP A 220 -18.44 -14.63 6.90
C ASP A 220 -17.03 -14.97 6.38
N ASN A 221 -16.01 -14.15 6.70
CA ASN A 221 -14.63 -14.34 6.28
C ASN A 221 -13.71 -14.66 7.48
N PRO A 222 -13.43 -15.95 7.74
CA PRO A 222 -12.67 -16.35 8.93
C PRO A 222 -11.22 -15.84 8.93
N ALA A 223 -10.60 -15.65 7.76
CA ALA A 223 -9.24 -15.13 7.66
C ALA A 223 -9.19 -13.67 8.12
N VAL A 224 -10.12 -12.84 7.64
CA VAL A 224 -10.21 -11.43 8.07
C VAL A 224 -10.54 -11.32 9.56
N LEU A 225 -11.45 -12.15 10.06
CA LEU A 225 -11.77 -12.17 11.49
C LEU A 225 -10.55 -12.52 12.36
N ALA A 226 -9.76 -13.51 11.95
CA ALA A 226 -8.49 -13.84 12.63
C ALA A 226 -7.48 -12.70 12.55
N GLY A 227 -7.39 -12.01 11.41
CA GLY A 227 -6.56 -10.81 11.26
C GLY A 227 -7.01 -9.66 12.15
N LEU A 228 -8.32 -9.47 12.32
CA LEU A 228 -8.91 -8.47 13.23
C LEU A 228 -8.68 -8.84 14.71
N ASP A 229 -8.68 -10.12 15.06
CA ASP A 229 -8.30 -10.56 16.41
C ASP A 229 -6.83 -10.25 16.69
N ALA A 230 -5.92 -10.59 15.76
CA ALA A 230 -4.49 -10.26 15.88
C ALA A 230 -4.22 -8.75 15.92
N TYR A 231 -4.99 -7.98 15.15
CA TYR A 231 -4.98 -6.52 15.20
C TYR A 231 -5.31 -5.96 16.59
N VAL A 232 -6.39 -6.43 17.19
CA VAL A 232 -6.81 -5.99 18.53
C VAL A 232 -5.78 -6.39 19.59
N GLU A 233 -5.18 -7.58 19.50
CA GLU A 233 -4.12 -7.97 20.44
C GLU A 233 -2.89 -7.07 20.33
N ARG A 234 -2.45 -6.70 19.12
CA ARG A 234 -1.33 -5.75 18.95
C ARG A 234 -1.65 -4.38 19.54
N LEU A 235 -2.88 -3.88 19.38
CA LEU A 235 -3.27 -2.62 20.01
C LEU A 235 -3.19 -2.69 21.54
N LYS A 236 -3.54 -3.83 22.16
CA LYS A 236 -3.39 -4.01 23.61
C LYS A 236 -1.93 -4.01 24.04
N GLU A 237 -1.05 -4.64 23.26
CA GLU A 237 0.40 -4.66 23.52
C GLU A 237 0.99 -3.24 23.50
N GLU A 238 0.48 -2.37 22.63
CA GLU A 238 0.85 -0.95 22.54
C GLU A 238 0.11 -0.05 23.56
N GLY A 239 -0.83 -0.60 24.34
CA GLY A 239 -1.60 0.15 25.35
C GLY A 239 -2.72 1.03 24.78
N LEU A 240 -3.26 0.66 23.61
CA LEU A 240 -4.21 1.44 22.80
C LEU A 240 -5.60 0.79 22.64
N ALA A 241 -5.87 -0.31 23.34
CA ALA A 241 -7.13 -1.06 23.32
C ALA A 241 -7.68 -1.36 24.72
#